data_AF-A0A1I5ATB7-F1
#
_entry.id   AF-A0A1I5ATB7-F1
#
_cell.length_a   1.000
_cell.length_b   1.000
_cell.length_c   1.000
_cell.angle_alpha   90.00
_cell.angle_beta   90.00
_cell.angle_gamma   90.00
#
_symmetry.space_group_name_H-M   'P 1'
#
loop_
_entity.id
_entity.type
_entity.pdbx_description
1 polymer ?
#
loop_
_entity_poly.entity_id
_entity_poly.type
_entity_poly.pdbx_seq_one_letter_code
_entity_poly.pdbx_strand_id
1 'polypeptide(L)'
;MSDTAVRCGYSRCRAELPPPGPQGGRPRSFCRDTRWEGGRTCAQMARTEREALGALGLDAGGGGFALDADRLREHVAAVAAPVSELATALEAVQRRLDEVEHEAVTATEQARSRAAEADRARQEADAARDEAVRRAREAEAAAADARRERAEAVTRAEESAVAALEATEALGAARQQAGDAVTARDQAVDDARAARADAEQARRDREQAVLAARAAEHDRDTAQRQATAHERDRDDARTELDRLRTGHDELRSEHAGLTETATALRREVENQRADAEQARTGAATVREELAEARATAAATRSELDRIRADLESVRQERDAHAVELQQLRAAGDAGDTARQRLHPEDVAALVSALRQQ
;
A
#
# COMPACT_ATOMS: atom_id res chain seq x y z
N MET A 1 -52.39 132.43 -105.66
CA MET A 1 -52.21 133.89 -105.67
C MET A 1 -51.32 134.25 -104.50
N SER A 2 -50.01 134.25 -104.71
CA SER A 2 -49.10 135.09 -103.93
C SER A 2 -48.65 136.15 -104.93
N ASP A 3 -49.14 137.37 -104.71
CA ASP A 3 -48.94 138.53 -105.57
C ASP A 3 -47.45 138.88 -105.55
N THR A 4 -46.70 138.40 -106.54
CA THR A 4 -45.25 138.56 -106.61
C THR A 4 -44.93 140.01 -106.97
N ALA A 5 -44.75 140.84 -105.94
CA ALA A 5 -44.38 142.25 -106.09
C ALA A 5 -43.20 142.41 -107.06
N VAL A 6 -43.42 143.16 -108.15
CA VAL A 6 -42.40 143.40 -109.19
C VAL A 6 -41.32 144.32 -108.62
N ARG A 7 -40.07 143.86 -108.60
CA ARG A 7 -38.93 144.61 -108.04
C ARG A 7 -38.11 145.28 -109.13
N CYS A 8 -37.43 146.36 -108.77
CA CYS A 8 -36.51 147.09 -109.63
C CYS A 8 -35.43 146.17 -110.20
N GLY A 9 -35.27 146.17 -111.54
CA GLY A 9 -34.36 145.29 -112.27
C GLY A 9 -32.85 145.57 -112.09
N TYR A 10 -32.46 146.42 -111.14
CA TYR A 10 -31.06 146.56 -110.71
C TYR A 10 -30.87 145.69 -109.47
N SER A 11 -29.98 144.69 -109.55
CA SER A 11 -29.86 143.57 -108.61
C SER A 11 -29.64 144.01 -107.15
N ARG A 12 -29.06 145.21 -106.97
CA ARG A 12 -28.77 145.84 -105.69
C ARG A 12 -29.88 146.73 -105.15
N CYS A 13 -30.70 147.33 -106.02
CA CYS A 13 -31.78 148.20 -105.54
C CYS A 13 -32.95 147.38 -104.99
N ARG A 14 -33.43 146.40 -105.77
CA ARG A 14 -34.59 145.51 -105.49
C ARG A 14 -35.83 146.16 -104.86
N ALA A 15 -35.97 147.48 -104.94
CA ALA A 15 -37.13 148.20 -104.41
C ALA A 15 -38.39 147.73 -105.13
N GLU A 16 -39.46 147.49 -104.38
CA GLU A 16 -40.74 147.07 -104.93
C GLU A 16 -41.37 148.24 -105.69
N LEU A 17 -41.74 147.98 -106.93
CA LEU A 17 -42.33 148.97 -107.82
C LEU A 17 -43.84 148.98 -107.59
N PRO A 18 -44.46 150.16 -107.44
CA PRO A 18 -45.88 150.25 -107.18
C PRO A 18 -46.68 149.57 -108.30
N PRO A 19 -47.77 148.87 -107.96
CA PRO A 19 -48.58 148.16 -108.93
C PRO A 19 -49.16 149.14 -109.97
N PRO A 20 -49.33 148.72 -111.23
CA PRO A 20 -49.84 149.60 -112.28
C PRO A 20 -51.25 150.08 -111.91
N GLY A 21 -51.42 151.41 -111.83
CA GLY A 21 -52.70 152.03 -111.49
C GLY A 21 -53.82 151.70 -112.51
N PRO A 22 -55.10 151.89 -112.15
CA PRO A 22 -56.28 151.35 -112.86
C PRO A 22 -56.48 151.82 -114.31
N GLN A 23 -55.65 152.70 -114.83
CA GLN A 23 -55.66 153.15 -116.23
C GLN A 23 -54.62 152.45 -117.14
N GLY A 24 -54.07 151.29 -116.75
CA GLY A 24 -53.42 150.36 -117.69
C GLY A 24 -52.10 150.83 -118.34
N GLY A 25 -51.26 151.57 -117.63
CA GLY A 25 -49.92 151.97 -118.12
C GLY A 25 -48.85 150.86 -117.99
N ARG A 26 -47.89 150.82 -118.94
CA ARG A 26 -46.78 149.85 -118.98
C ARG A 26 -46.00 149.81 -117.64
N PRO A 27 -45.76 148.64 -117.03
CA PRO A 27 -45.04 148.54 -115.76
C PRO A 27 -43.64 149.16 -115.89
N ARG A 28 -43.25 149.98 -114.91
CA ARG A 28 -41.89 150.50 -114.85
C ARG A 28 -40.96 149.33 -114.48
N SER A 29 -39.81 149.22 -115.13
CA SER A 29 -38.82 148.18 -114.84
C SER A 29 -37.73 148.62 -113.85
N PHE A 30 -37.64 149.93 -113.59
CA PHE A 30 -36.67 150.51 -112.66
C PHE A 30 -37.33 151.59 -111.80
N CYS A 31 -36.94 151.69 -110.54
CA CYS A 31 -37.44 152.72 -109.63
C CYS A 31 -36.88 154.09 -110.03
N ARG A 32 -37.73 155.12 -109.95
CA ARG A 32 -37.36 156.48 -110.38
C ARG A 32 -36.58 157.24 -109.31
N ASP A 33 -36.83 156.93 -108.03
CA ASP A 33 -36.46 157.82 -106.93
C ASP A 33 -35.07 157.52 -106.34
N THR A 34 -34.52 156.34 -106.59
CA THR A 34 -33.18 155.97 -106.09
C THR A 34 -32.09 156.52 -106.99
N ARG A 35 -31.35 157.51 -106.50
CA ARG A 35 -30.13 158.05 -107.13
C ARG A 35 -28.89 157.52 -106.43
N TRP A 36 -27.94 157.01 -107.21
CA TRP A 36 -26.66 156.49 -106.74
C TRP A 36 -25.58 157.56 -106.81
N GLU A 37 -24.45 157.36 -106.12
CA GLU A 37 -23.32 158.29 -106.09
C GLU A 37 -22.92 158.75 -107.52
N GLY A 38 -22.84 160.07 -107.69
CA GLY A 38 -22.68 160.73 -108.99
C GLY A 38 -24.00 161.02 -109.74
N GLY A 39 -25.15 160.91 -109.08
CA GLY A 39 -26.46 161.29 -109.63
C GLY A 39 -27.07 160.31 -110.64
N ARG A 40 -26.50 159.10 -110.78
CA ARG A 40 -26.90 158.06 -111.74
C ARG A 40 -28.16 157.31 -111.28
N THR A 41 -29.01 156.92 -112.23
CA THR A 41 -30.27 156.20 -111.96
C THR A 41 -30.08 154.68 -111.98
N CYS A 42 -30.98 153.92 -111.33
CA CYS A 42 -30.92 152.45 -111.33
C CYS A 42 -30.82 151.83 -112.73
N ALA A 43 -31.45 152.42 -113.74
CA ALA A 43 -31.36 151.94 -115.12
C ALA A 43 -29.93 152.06 -115.69
N GLN A 44 -29.21 153.13 -115.36
CA GLN A 44 -27.82 153.33 -115.78
C GLN A 44 -26.88 152.39 -115.04
N MET A 45 -27.07 152.23 -113.72
CA MET A 45 -26.27 151.29 -112.91
C MET A 45 -26.47 149.84 -113.34
N ALA A 46 -27.69 149.42 -113.67
CA ALA A 46 -27.96 148.09 -114.21
C ALA A 46 -27.32 147.87 -115.59
N ARG A 47 -27.12 148.93 -116.37
CA ARG A 47 -26.38 148.84 -117.63
C ARG A 47 -24.89 148.65 -117.40
N THR A 48 -24.30 149.38 -116.44
CA THR A 48 -22.89 149.22 -116.07
C THR A 48 -22.63 147.87 -115.41
N GLU A 49 -23.56 147.34 -114.62
CA GLU A 49 -23.50 145.98 -114.07
C GLU A 49 -23.54 144.92 -115.18
N ARG A 50 -24.40 145.08 -116.19
CA ARG A 50 -24.39 144.19 -117.36
C ARG A 50 -23.11 144.30 -118.17
N GLU A 51 -22.54 145.50 -118.34
CA GLU A 51 -21.22 145.65 -118.97
C GLU A 51 -20.10 145.01 -118.15
N ALA A 52 -20.15 145.08 -116.81
CA ALA A 52 -19.20 144.42 -115.92
C ALA A 52 -19.33 142.88 -115.94
N LEU A 53 -20.55 142.35 -116.03
CA LEU A 53 -20.80 140.91 -116.19
C LEU A 53 -20.36 140.41 -117.59
N GLY A 54 -20.48 141.26 -118.61
CA GLY A 54 -19.89 141.01 -119.94
C GLY A 54 -18.36 140.98 -119.91
N ALA A 55 -17.70 141.88 -119.17
CA ALA A 55 -16.25 141.89 -119.01
C ALA A 55 -15.70 140.71 -118.19
N LEU A 56 -16.52 140.10 -117.33
CA LEU A 56 -16.21 138.88 -116.57
C LEU A 56 -16.47 137.59 -117.37
N GLY A 57 -16.82 137.68 -118.65
CA GLY A 57 -17.00 136.52 -119.53
C GLY A 57 -18.21 135.65 -119.18
N LEU A 58 -19.14 136.15 -118.36
CA LEU A 58 -20.32 135.42 -117.89
C LEU A 58 -21.60 135.74 -118.70
N ASP A 59 -21.49 136.52 -119.77
CA ASP A 59 -22.64 136.96 -120.59
C ASP A 59 -22.48 136.64 -122.10
N ALA A 60 -21.78 135.54 -122.40
CA ALA A 60 -21.82 134.87 -123.70
C ALA A 60 -22.36 133.45 -123.48
N GLY A 61 -23.58 133.20 -123.97
CA GLY A 61 -24.17 131.87 -123.95
C GLY A 61 -23.32 130.84 -124.72
N GLY A 62 -23.38 129.60 -124.27
CA GLY A 62 -22.94 128.44 -125.05
C GLY A 62 -22.04 127.47 -124.30
N GLY A 63 -22.62 126.33 -123.93
CA GLY A 63 -22.11 125.00 -124.33
C GLY A 63 -20.77 124.48 -123.82
N GLY A 64 -19.84 125.32 -123.32
CA GLY A 64 -18.49 124.90 -122.93
C GLY A 64 -18.42 124.23 -121.55
N PHE A 65 -19.18 124.71 -120.57
CA PHE A 65 -19.22 124.15 -119.22
C PHE A 65 -20.05 122.86 -119.08
N ALA A 66 -20.87 122.53 -120.08
CA ALA A 66 -21.57 121.25 -120.12
C ALA A 66 -20.63 120.11 -120.59
N LEU A 67 -19.71 120.41 -121.52
CA LEU A 67 -18.75 119.44 -122.04
C LEU A 67 -17.68 119.05 -121.01
N ASP A 68 -17.18 119.97 -120.18
CA ASP A 68 -16.21 119.62 -119.13
C ASP A 68 -16.85 118.90 -117.92
N ALA A 69 -18.12 119.18 -117.61
CA ALA A 69 -18.89 118.41 -116.63
C ALA A 69 -19.24 117.00 -117.12
N ASP A 70 -19.50 116.83 -118.42
CA ASP A 70 -19.69 115.52 -119.04
C ASP A 70 -18.39 114.73 -119.13
N ARG A 71 -17.25 115.37 -119.46
CA ARG A 71 -15.93 114.70 -119.49
C ARG A 71 -15.46 114.26 -118.10
N LEU A 72 -15.73 115.04 -117.06
CA LEU A 72 -15.45 114.64 -115.68
C LEU A 72 -16.40 113.54 -115.22
N ARG A 73 -17.69 113.57 -115.60
CA ARG A 73 -18.63 112.48 -115.36
C ARG A 73 -18.23 111.21 -116.09
N GLU A 74 -17.68 111.32 -117.29
CA GLU A 74 -17.20 110.19 -118.08
C GLU A 74 -15.93 109.58 -117.48
N HIS A 75 -14.99 110.40 -116.99
CA HIS A 75 -13.83 109.91 -116.24
C HIS A 75 -14.20 109.31 -114.87
N VAL A 76 -15.13 109.92 -114.13
CA VAL A 76 -15.64 109.33 -112.89
C VAL A 76 -16.41 108.04 -113.18
N ALA A 77 -17.19 107.97 -114.26
CA ALA A 77 -17.87 106.74 -114.68
C ALA A 77 -16.87 105.65 -115.12
N ALA A 78 -15.80 106.03 -115.84
CA ALA A 78 -14.75 105.13 -116.29
C ALA A 78 -13.92 104.56 -115.12
N VAL A 79 -13.81 105.28 -114.00
CA VAL A 79 -13.09 104.82 -112.79
C VAL A 79 -14.04 104.20 -111.76
N ALA A 80 -15.32 104.59 -111.75
CA ALA A 80 -16.33 104.03 -110.84
C ALA A 80 -16.53 102.53 -111.06
N ALA A 81 -16.56 102.08 -112.31
CA ALA A 81 -16.66 100.65 -112.61
C ALA A 81 -15.45 99.85 -112.05
N PRO A 82 -14.18 100.17 -112.37
CA PRO A 82 -13.01 99.53 -111.78
C PRO A 82 -12.94 99.59 -110.25
N VAL A 83 -13.33 100.72 -109.64
CA VAL A 83 -13.33 100.86 -108.18
C VAL A 83 -14.45 100.02 -107.55
N SER A 84 -15.62 99.91 -108.19
CA SER A 84 -16.69 99.03 -107.73
C SER A 84 -16.34 97.55 -107.88
N GLU A 85 -15.63 97.17 -108.95
CA GLU A 85 -15.09 95.82 -109.14
C GLU A 85 -14.02 95.51 -108.08
N LEU A 86 -13.12 96.44 -107.79
CA LEU A 86 -12.12 96.29 -106.74
C LEU A 86 -12.76 96.20 -105.35
N ALA A 87 -13.77 97.03 -105.05
CA ALA A 87 -14.52 96.96 -103.79
C ALA A 87 -15.24 95.60 -103.65
N THR A 88 -15.88 95.12 -104.72
CA THR A 88 -16.52 93.80 -104.77
C THR A 88 -15.49 92.67 -104.59
N ALA A 89 -14.31 92.80 -105.20
CA ALA A 89 -13.22 91.84 -105.06
C ALA A 89 -12.64 91.85 -103.64
N LEU A 90 -12.46 93.02 -103.03
CA LEU A 90 -12.00 93.15 -101.64
C LEU A 90 -13.04 92.61 -100.66
N GLU A 91 -14.34 92.84 -100.91
CA GLU A 91 -15.42 92.27 -100.10
C GLU A 91 -15.51 90.75 -100.26
N ALA A 92 -15.26 90.21 -101.47
CA ALA A 92 -15.15 88.78 -101.70
C ALA A 92 -13.92 88.17 -101.00
N VAL A 93 -12.78 88.86 -101.02
CA VAL A 93 -11.57 88.46 -100.27
C VAL A 93 -11.83 88.52 -98.76
N GLN A 94 -12.49 89.56 -98.26
CA GLN A 94 -12.82 89.70 -96.85
C GLN A 94 -13.78 88.59 -96.40
N ARG A 95 -14.82 88.30 -97.17
CA ARG A 95 -15.72 87.16 -96.92
C ARG A 95 -14.96 85.84 -96.92
N ARG A 96 -14.00 85.67 -97.84
CA ARG A 96 -13.18 84.46 -97.89
C ARG A 96 -12.22 84.36 -96.70
N LEU A 97 -11.68 85.47 -96.23
CA LEU A 97 -10.86 85.52 -95.01
C LEU A 97 -11.71 85.23 -93.78
N ASP A 98 -12.92 85.77 -93.68
CA ASP A 98 -13.87 85.48 -92.59
C ASP A 98 -14.27 83.99 -92.59
N GLU A 99 -14.51 83.39 -93.76
CA GLU A 99 -14.75 81.96 -93.92
C GLU A 99 -13.54 81.13 -93.46
N VAL A 100 -12.34 81.48 -93.92
CA VAL A 100 -11.10 80.75 -93.55
C VAL A 100 -10.79 80.91 -92.07
N GLU A 101 -11.00 82.09 -91.49
CA GLU A 101 -10.84 82.35 -90.05
C GLU A 101 -11.87 81.53 -89.27
N HIS A 102 -13.14 81.53 -89.68
CA HIS A 102 -14.19 80.76 -89.03
C HIS A 102 -13.94 79.25 -89.12
N GLU A 103 -13.52 78.75 -90.28
CA GLU A 103 -13.12 77.35 -90.48
C GLU A 103 -11.90 76.99 -89.63
N ALA A 104 -10.89 77.87 -89.53
CA ALA A 104 -9.71 77.65 -88.71
C ALA A 104 -10.00 77.67 -87.21
N VAL A 105 -10.86 78.58 -86.74
CA VAL A 105 -11.34 78.62 -85.35
C VAL A 105 -12.14 77.35 -85.05
N THR A 106 -13.08 76.98 -85.90
CA THR A 106 -13.87 75.76 -85.73
C THR A 106 -12.99 74.51 -85.73
N ALA A 107 -12.00 74.43 -86.62
CA ALA A 107 -11.05 73.32 -86.68
C ALA A 107 -10.17 73.25 -85.42
N THR A 108 -9.71 74.38 -84.89
CA THR A 108 -8.92 74.43 -83.66
C THR A 108 -9.75 74.11 -82.42
N GLU A 109 -11.01 74.55 -82.35
CA GLU A 109 -11.95 74.15 -81.30
C GLU A 109 -12.25 72.66 -81.33
N GLN A 110 -12.51 72.09 -82.52
CA GLN A 110 -12.68 70.65 -82.69
C GLN A 110 -11.42 69.87 -82.31
N ALA A 111 -10.24 70.34 -82.71
CA ALA A 111 -8.97 69.72 -82.32
C ALA A 111 -8.74 69.79 -80.80
N ARG A 112 -9.06 70.91 -80.16
CA ARG A 112 -8.99 71.08 -78.69
C ARG A 112 -10.00 70.17 -77.99
N SER A 113 -11.23 70.06 -78.47
CA SER A 113 -12.24 69.15 -77.91
C SER A 113 -11.79 67.69 -77.99
N ARG A 114 -11.28 67.26 -79.15
CA ARG A 114 -10.75 65.90 -79.34
C ARG A 114 -9.53 65.64 -78.47
N ALA A 115 -8.64 66.62 -78.30
CA ALA A 115 -7.50 66.50 -77.39
C ALA A 115 -7.96 66.36 -75.93
N ALA A 116 -8.94 67.17 -75.50
CA ALA A 116 -9.51 67.08 -74.15
C ALA A 116 -10.28 65.77 -73.91
N GLU A 117 -10.93 65.20 -74.93
CA GLU A 117 -11.55 63.87 -74.87
C GLU A 117 -10.50 62.76 -74.78
N ALA A 118 -9.43 62.84 -75.58
CA ALA A 118 -8.32 61.89 -75.50
C ALA A 118 -7.59 61.95 -74.15
N ASP A 119 -7.43 63.14 -73.57
CA ASP A 119 -6.87 63.31 -72.23
C ASP A 119 -7.76 62.72 -71.14
N ARG A 120 -9.09 62.96 -71.22
CA ARG A 120 -10.06 62.33 -70.31
C ARG A 120 -10.03 60.81 -70.42
N ALA A 121 -10.02 60.26 -71.64
CA ALA A 121 -9.94 58.82 -71.86
C ALA A 121 -8.63 58.22 -71.33
N ARG A 122 -7.50 58.94 -71.47
CA ARG A 122 -6.21 58.53 -70.88
C ARG A 122 -6.26 58.51 -69.36
N GLN A 123 -6.80 59.56 -68.73
CA GLN A 123 -6.94 59.64 -67.29
C GLN A 123 -7.86 58.55 -66.74
N GLU A 124 -8.97 58.26 -67.42
CA GLU A 124 -9.87 57.15 -67.06
C GLU A 124 -9.18 55.80 -67.18
N ALA A 125 -8.39 55.58 -68.24
CA ALA A 125 -7.63 54.35 -68.43
C ALA A 125 -6.53 54.18 -67.38
N ASP A 126 -5.81 55.25 -67.02
CA ASP A 126 -4.81 55.24 -65.95
C ASP A 126 -5.47 54.98 -64.59
N ALA A 127 -6.60 55.64 -64.29
CA ALA A 127 -7.35 55.39 -63.06
C ALA A 127 -7.87 53.95 -62.97
N ALA A 128 -8.37 53.39 -64.08
CA ALA A 128 -8.81 51.99 -64.15
C ALA A 128 -7.64 51.01 -63.97
N ARG A 129 -6.47 51.31 -64.54
CA ARG A 129 -5.24 50.52 -64.35
C ARG A 129 -4.81 50.56 -62.88
N ASP A 130 -4.75 51.74 -62.28
CA ASP A 130 -4.30 51.90 -60.90
C ASP A 130 -5.26 51.20 -59.91
N GLU A 131 -6.56 51.26 -60.18
CA GLU A 131 -7.59 50.52 -59.45
C GLU A 131 -7.46 49.00 -59.62
N ALA A 132 -7.17 48.51 -60.83
CA ALA A 132 -6.90 47.09 -61.06
C ALA A 132 -5.63 46.61 -60.34
N VAL A 133 -4.56 47.42 -60.33
CA VAL A 133 -3.34 47.13 -59.59
C VAL A 133 -3.59 47.11 -58.09
N ARG A 134 -4.39 48.05 -57.55
CA ARG A 134 -4.79 48.07 -56.15
C ARG A 134 -5.55 46.80 -55.78
N ARG A 135 -6.57 46.42 -56.57
CA ARG A 135 -7.34 45.17 -56.35
C ARG A 135 -6.46 43.92 -56.44
N ALA A 136 -5.51 43.86 -57.35
CA ALA A 136 -4.57 42.75 -57.45
C ALA A 136 -3.69 42.64 -56.20
N ARG A 137 -3.15 43.76 -55.70
CA ARG A 137 -2.36 43.79 -54.46
C ARG A 137 -3.16 43.39 -53.23
N GLU A 138 -4.41 43.87 -53.13
CA GLU A 138 -5.32 43.47 -52.05
C GLU A 138 -5.64 41.98 -52.09
N ALA A 139 -5.87 41.41 -53.27
CA ALA A 139 -6.09 39.97 -53.45
C ALA A 139 -4.84 39.15 -53.11
N GLU A 140 -3.64 39.61 -53.50
CA GLU A 140 -2.37 38.97 -53.16
C GLU A 140 -2.11 38.99 -51.65
N ALA A 141 -2.38 40.13 -50.99
CA ALA A 141 -2.28 40.28 -49.55
C ALA A 141 -3.26 39.34 -48.83
N ALA A 142 -4.53 39.34 -49.21
CA ALA A 142 -5.54 38.43 -48.64
C ALA A 142 -5.17 36.95 -48.85
N ALA A 143 -4.63 36.59 -50.02
CA ALA A 143 -4.16 35.23 -50.28
C ALA A 143 -2.91 34.87 -49.44
N ALA A 144 -2.01 35.82 -49.19
CA ALA A 144 -0.87 35.62 -48.30
C ALA A 144 -1.32 35.44 -46.85
N ASP A 145 -2.28 36.22 -46.40
CA ASP A 145 -2.86 36.14 -45.05
C ASP A 145 -3.56 34.79 -44.86
N ALA A 146 -4.41 34.37 -45.80
CA ALA A 146 -5.07 33.06 -45.76
C ALA A 146 -4.06 31.88 -45.77
N ARG A 147 -2.94 32.01 -46.49
CA ARG A 147 -1.87 31.00 -46.45
C ARG A 147 -1.17 30.96 -45.09
N ARG A 148 -0.94 32.11 -44.45
CA ARG A 148 -0.38 32.18 -43.08
C ARG A 148 -1.33 31.58 -42.05
N GLU A 149 -2.60 31.96 -42.08
CA GLU A 149 -3.62 31.40 -41.18
C GLU A 149 -3.76 29.89 -41.34
N ARG A 150 -3.73 29.40 -42.59
CA ARG A 150 -3.73 27.95 -42.85
C ARG A 150 -2.49 27.26 -42.29
N ALA A 151 -1.30 27.84 -42.47
CA ALA A 151 -0.08 27.28 -41.92
C ALA A 151 -0.12 27.24 -40.39
N GLU A 152 -0.54 28.32 -39.73
CA GLU A 152 -0.73 28.38 -38.28
C GLU A 152 -1.78 27.37 -37.79
N ALA A 153 -2.88 27.19 -38.52
CA ALA A 153 -3.90 26.20 -38.19
C ALA A 153 -3.35 24.76 -38.30
N VAL A 154 -2.53 24.47 -39.31
CA VAL A 154 -1.86 23.17 -39.44
C VAL A 154 -0.87 22.95 -38.31
N THR A 155 -0.03 23.93 -37.98
CA THR A 155 0.92 23.81 -36.86
C THR A 155 0.19 23.57 -35.53
N ARG A 156 -0.89 24.32 -35.23
CA ARG A 156 -1.70 24.07 -34.04
C ARG A 156 -2.33 22.67 -34.03
N ALA A 157 -2.78 22.18 -35.19
CA ALA A 157 -3.33 20.83 -35.30
C ALA A 157 -2.26 19.76 -35.07
N GLU A 158 -1.05 19.93 -35.62
CA GLU A 158 0.09 19.04 -35.42
C GLU A 158 0.53 19.02 -33.94
N GLU A 159 0.67 20.18 -33.31
CA GLU A 159 0.97 20.30 -31.88
C GLU A 159 -0.10 19.61 -31.02
N SER A 160 -1.38 19.79 -31.35
CA SER A 160 -2.48 19.12 -30.64
C SER A 160 -2.45 17.60 -30.81
N ALA A 161 -2.05 17.11 -31.99
CA ALA A 161 -1.93 15.69 -32.26
C ALA A 161 -0.76 15.08 -31.50
N VAL A 162 0.39 15.76 -31.44
CA VAL A 162 1.54 15.34 -30.63
C VAL A 162 1.17 15.30 -29.14
N ALA A 163 0.55 16.36 -28.62
CA ALA A 163 0.10 16.40 -27.23
C ALA A 163 -0.92 15.28 -26.91
N ALA A 164 -1.80 14.94 -27.85
CA ALA A 164 -2.72 13.82 -27.67
C ALA A 164 -2.00 12.47 -27.62
N LEU A 165 -0.99 12.25 -28.47
CA LEU A 165 -0.18 11.03 -28.44
C LEU A 165 0.60 10.92 -27.12
N GLU A 166 1.28 11.97 -26.69
CA GLU A 166 1.98 12.02 -25.41
C GLU A 166 1.04 11.73 -24.22
N ALA A 167 -0.18 12.29 -24.25
CA ALA A 167 -1.19 12.00 -23.24
C ALA A 167 -1.63 10.52 -23.24
N THR A 168 -1.75 9.90 -24.42
CA THR A 168 -2.08 8.46 -24.52
C THR A 168 -0.93 7.58 -24.04
N GLU A 169 0.31 7.93 -24.33
CA GLU A 169 1.49 7.23 -23.82
C GLU A 169 1.60 7.36 -22.30
N ALA A 170 1.41 8.56 -21.76
CA ALA A 170 1.39 8.80 -20.32
C ALA A 170 0.26 8.01 -19.63
N LEU A 171 -0.92 7.92 -20.25
CA LEU A 171 -2.02 7.09 -19.74
C LEU A 171 -1.68 5.60 -19.79
N GLY A 172 -1.00 5.14 -20.85
CA GLY A 172 -0.49 3.78 -20.97
C GLY A 172 0.50 3.44 -19.86
N ALA A 173 1.50 4.31 -19.64
CA ALA A 173 2.47 4.17 -18.57
C ALA A 173 1.81 4.17 -17.18
N ALA A 174 0.85 5.07 -16.94
CA ALA A 174 0.11 5.12 -15.67
C ALA A 174 -0.71 3.84 -15.43
N ARG A 175 -1.33 3.27 -16.47
CA ARG A 175 -2.05 1.99 -16.37
C ARG A 175 -1.12 0.82 -16.10
N GLN A 176 0.05 0.79 -16.72
CA GLN A 176 1.06 -0.22 -16.46
C GLN A 176 1.56 -0.14 -15.01
N GLN A 177 1.93 1.06 -14.55
CA GLN A 177 2.35 1.29 -13.16
C GLN A 177 1.26 0.88 -12.16
N ALA A 178 -0.02 1.16 -12.46
CA ALA A 178 -1.13 0.72 -11.62
C ALA A 178 -1.26 -0.82 -11.59
N GLY A 179 -1.08 -1.49 -12.73
CA GLY A 179 -1.05 -2.95 -12.82
C GLY A 179 0.10 -3.59 -12.04
N ASP A 180 1.30 -3.02 -12.15
CA ASP A 180 2.48 -3.46 -11.41
C ASP A 180 2.28 -3.27 -9.89
N ALA A 181 1.70 -2.14 -9.48
CA ALA A 181 1.38 -1.86 -8.07
C ALA A 181 0.34 -2.83 -7.50
N VAL A 182 -0.69 -3.21 -8.27
CA VAL A 182 -1.67 -4.23 -7.87
C VAL A 182 -0.99 -5.60 -7.72
N THR A 183 -0.15 -5.98 -8.67
CA THR A 183 0.60 -7.25 -8.62
C THR A 183 1.52 -7.31 -7.40
N ALA A 184 2.26 -6.24 -7.13
CA ALA A 184 3.13 -6.14 -5.95
C ALA A 184 2.34 -6.20 -4.63
N ARG A 185 1.16 -5.56 -4.58
CA ARG A 185 0.26 -5.64 -3.43
C ARG A 185 -0.23 -7.06 -3.20
N ASP A 186 -0.66 -7.75 -4.25
CA ASP A 186 -1.21 -9.10 -4.15
C ASP A 186 -0.12 -10.10 -3.70
N GLN A 187 1.11 -9.97 -4.23
CA GLN A 187 2.28 -10.69 -3.73
C GLN A 187 2.54 -10.44 -2.24
N ALA A 188 2.55 -9.17 -1.81
CA ALA A 188 2.75 -8.83 -0.40
C ALA A 188 1.65 -9.40 0.53
N VAL A 189 0.41 -9.49 0.04
CA VAL A 189 -0.70 -10.11 0.77
C VAL A 189 -0.50 -11.61 0.90
N ASP A 190 -0.06 -12.29 -0.16
CA ASP A 190 0.20 -13.73 -0.14
C ASP A 190 1.41 -14.08 0.75
N ASP A 191 2.49 -13.31 0.68
CA ASP A 191 3.64 -13.43 1.58
C ASP A 191 3.23 -13.25 3.05
N ALA A 192 2.36 -12.26 3.33
CA ALA A 192 1.84 -12.04 4.67
C ALA A 192 0.94 -13.18 5.16
N ARG A 193 0.18 -13.84 4.27
CA ARG A 193 -0.61 -15.03 4.61
C ARG A 193 0.28 -16.23 4.91
N ALA A 194 1.31 -16.47 4.09
CA ALA A 194 2.29 -17.53 4.31
C ALA A 194 3.01 -17.35 5.65
N ALA A 195 3.52 -16.14 5.93
CA ALA A 195 4.19 -15.84 7.19
C ALA A 195 3.28 -16.03 8.42
N ARG A 196 1.98 -15.74 8.31
CA ARG A 196 1.01 -16.00 9.38
C ARG A 196 0.78 -17.49 9.61
N ALA A 197 0.67 -18.28 8.53
CA ALA A 197 0.51 -19.73 8.63
C ALA A 197 1.75 -20.37 9.29
N ASP A 198 2.95 -19.95 8.90
CA ASP A 198 4.20 -20.41 9.49
C ASP A 198 4.30 -20.05 10.98
N ALA A 199 3.90 -18.83 11.35
CA ALA A 199 3.88 -18.40 12.75
C ALA A 199 2.88 -19.20 13.59
N GLU A 200 1.71 -19.51 13.04
CA GLU A 200 0.73 -20.38 13.70
C GLU A 200 1.26 -21.81 13.87
N GLN A 201 1.92 -22.36 12.85
CA GLN A 201 2.51 -23.68 12.92
C GLN A 201 3.62 -23.72 13.99
N ALA A 202 4.54 -22.76 13.98
CA ALA A 202 5.59 -22.65 14.99
C ALA A 202 5.02 -22.52 16.41
N ARG A 203 3.88 -21.83 16.58
CA ARG A 203 3.19 -21.75 17.86
C ARG A 203 2.64 -23.12 18.29
N ARG A 204 2.00 -23.87 17.38
CA ARG A 204 1.50 -25.22 17.66
C ARG A 204 2.64 -26.16 18.04
N ASP A 205 3.74 -26.12 17.30
CA ASP A 205 4.93 -26.94 17.57
C ASP A 205 5.54 -26.61 18.94
N ARG A 206 5.59 -25.31 19.30
CA ARG A 206 6.04 -24.88 20.63
C ARG A 206 5.11 -25.37 21.74
N GLU A 207 3.80 -25.25 21.56
CA GLU A 207 2.81 -25.75 22.53
C GLU A 207 2.94 -27.27 22.71
N GLN A 208 3.09 -28.02 21.62
CA GLN A 208 3.34 -29.47 21.66
C GLN A 208 4.65 -29.82 22.37
N ALA A 209 5.74 -29.09 22.08
CA ALA A 209 7.02 -29.30 22.74
C ALA A 209 6.95 -29.04 24.26
N VAL A 210 6.20 -28.02 24.68
CA VAL A 210 5.96 -27.75 26.12
C VAL A 210 5.16 -28.87 26.77
N LEU A 211 4.11 -29.38 26.12
CA LEU A 211 3.34 -30.51 26.63
C LEU A 211 4.19 -31.78 26.74
N ALA A 212 5.00 -32.07 25.73
CA ALA A 212 5.93 -33.20 25.74
C ALA A 212 6.98 -33.07 26.86
N ALA A 213 7.52 -31.87 27.09
CA ALA A 213 8.46 -31.62 28.18
C ALA A 213 7.82 -31.84 29.57
N ARG A 214 6.58 -31.40 29.76
CA ARG A 214 5.83 -31.62 31.02
C ARG A 214 5.52 -33.09 31.25
N ALA A 215 5.15 -33.83 30.21
CA ALA A 215 4.95 -35.27 30.29
C ALA A 215 6.24 -35.98 30.71
N ALA A 216 7.37 -35.63 30.07
CA ALA A 216 8.67 -36.19 30.42
C ALA A 216 9.12 -35.83 31.86
N GLU A 217 8.78 -34.64 32.36
CA GLU A 217 9.01 -34.27 33.76
C GLU A 217 8.17 -35.12 34.71
N HIS A 218 6.88 -35.28 34.44
CA HIS A 218 6.00 -36.12 35.24
C HIS A 218 6.46 -37.60 35.28
N ASP A 219 6.91 -38.12 34.15
CA ASP A 219 7.43 -39.48 34.04
C ASP A 219 8.72 -39.65 34.85
N ARG A 220 9.63 -38.66 34.78
CA ARG A 220 10.86 -38.66 35.61
C ARG A 220 10.55 -38.61 37.09
N ASP A 221 9.63 -37.75 37.53
CA ASP A 221 9.22 -37.66 38.93
C ASP A 221 8.60 -38.97 39.42
N THR A 222 7.81 -39.62 38.55
CA THR A 222 7.21 -40.92 38.86
C THR A 222 8.26 -42.01 38.97
N ALA A 223 9.21 -42.07 38.03
CA ALA A 223 10.33 -43.00 38.07
C ALA A 223 11.20 -42.77 39.32
N GLN A 224 11.45 -41.52 39.71
CA GLN A 224 12.21 -41.18 40.91
C GLN A 224 11.48 -41.63 42.19
N ARG A 225 10.16 -41.41 42.29
CA ARG A 225 9.36 -41.90 43.41
C ARG A 225 9.42 -43.43 43.51
N GLN A 226 9.32 -44.14 42.39
CA GLN A 226 9.44 -45.59 42.34
C GLN A 226 10.82 -46.07 42.77
N ALA A 227 11.89 -45.43 42.30
CA ALA A 227 13.25 -45.76 42.71
C ALA A 227 13.44 -45.58 44.22
N THR A 228 12.99 -44.47 44.80
CA THR A 228 13.05 -44.25 46.25
C THR A 228 12.21 -45.25 47.03
N ALA A 229 11.05 -45.68 46.51
CA ALA A 229 10.25 -46.73 47.14
C ALA A 229 10.99 -48.07 47.14
N HIS A 230 11.56 -48.47 46.00
CA HIS A 230 12.35 -49.71 45.91
C HIS A 230 13.60 -49.69 46.81
N GLU A 231 14.24 -48.54 46.99
CA GLU A 231 15.35 -48.41 47.94
C GLU A 231 14.91 -48.66 49.38
N ARG A 232 13.75 -48.12 49.79
CA ARG A 232 13.17 -48.38 51.12
C ARG A 232 12.81 -49.85 51.28
N ASP A 233 12.11 -50.44 50.31
CA ASP A 233 11.75 -51.86 50.34
C ASP A 233 12.99 -52.76 50.49
N ARG A 234 14.08 -52.42 49.80
CA ARG A 234 15.35 -53.14 49.91
C ARG A 234 15.99 -52.98 51.29
N ASP A 235 15.98 -51.80 51.85
CA ASP A 235 16.58 -51.53 53.16
C ASP A 235 15.76 -52.16 54.30
N ASP A 236 14.43 -52.19 54.16
CA ASP A 236 13.52 -52.93 55.04
C ASP A 236 13.79 -54.44 54.95
N ALA A 237 13.90 -54.98 53.73
CA ALA A 237 14.22 -56.39 53.50
C ALA A 237 15.60 -56.79 54.06
N ARG A 238 16.60 -55.91 53.97
CA ARG A 238 17.91 -56.13 54.61
C ARG A 238 17.81 -56.18 56.12
N THR A 239 17.09 -55.22 56.70
CA THR A 239 16.88 -55.17 58.15
C THR A 239 16.18 -56.44 58.64
N GLU A 240 15.17 -56.92 57.90
CA GLU A 240 14.47 -58.15 58.24
C GLU A 240 15.37 -59.38 58.10
N LEU A 241 16.19 -59.45 57.05
CA LEU A 241 17.17 -60.52 56.89
C LEU A 241 18.17 -60.58 58.06
N ASP A 242 18.64 -59.43 58.54
CA ASP A 242 19.57 -59.36 59.66
C ASP A 242 18.89 -59.76 60.99
N ARG A 243 17.62 -59.41 61.19
CA ARG A 243 16.81 -59.93 62.31
C ARG A 243 16.68 -61.44 62.26
N LEU A 244 16.33 -61.99 61.09
CA LEU A 244 16.17 -63.44 60.89
C LEU A 244 17.49 -64.19 61.13
N ARG A 245 18.62 -63.64 60.69
CA ARG A 245 19.96 -64.20 60.98
C ARG A 245 20.25 -64.23 62.47
N THR A 246 20.02 -63.11 63.15
CA THR A 246 20.22 -63.00 64.60
C THR A 246 19.36 -64.03 65.35
N GLY A 247 18.07 -64.10 65.03
CA GLY A 247 17.16 -65.10 65.62
C GLY A 247 17.55 -66.55 65.30
N HIS A 248 18.08 -66.81 64.10
CA HIS A 248 18.61 -68.14 63.76
C HIS A 248 19.84 -68.51 64.60
N ASP A 249 20.77 -67.57 64.80
CA ASP A 249 21.94 -67.79 65.63
C ASP A 249 21.60 -68.00 67.11
N GLU A 250 20.61 -67.28 67.64
CA GLU A 250 20.05 -67.47 68.98
C GLU A 250 19.46 -68.88 69.13
N LEU A 251 18.56 -69.28 68.22
CA LEU A 251 17.97 -70.63 68.22
C LEU A 251 19.03 -71.73 68.11
N ARG A 252 20.08 -71.51 67.29
CA ARG A 252 21.19 -72.45 67.15
C ARG A 252 21.98 -72.58 68.46
N SER A 253 22.21 -71.47 69.17
CA SER A 253 22.86 -71.45 70.48
C SER A 253 22.01 -72.16 71.54
N GLU A 254 20.71 -71.88 71.59
CA GLU A 254 19.77 -72.55 72.49
C GLU A 254 19.73 -74.06 72.24
N HIS A 255 19.65 -74.49 70.98
CA HIS A 255 19.68 -75.90 70.62
C HIS A 255 20.98 -76.59 71.06
N ALA A 256 22.13 -75.92 70.90
CA ALA A 256 23.41 -76.45 71.37
C ALA A 256 23.42 -76.60 72.90
N GLY A 257 22.94 -75.60 73.65
CA GLY A 257 22.83 -75.65 75.10
C GLY A 257 21.86 -76.71 75.61
N LEU A 258 20.72 -76.89 74.95
CA LEU A 258 19.77 -77.97 75.24
C LEU A 258 20.37 -79.35 74.97
N THR A 259 21.16 -79.48 73.89
CA THR A 259 21.88 -80.71 73.57
C THR A 259 22.90 -81.04 74.66
N GLU A 260 23.69 -80.07 75.10
CA GLU A 260 24.65 -80.25 76.20
C GLU A 260 23.95 -80.65 77.50
N THR A 261 22.87 -79.95 77.86
CA THR A 261 22.04 -80.28 79.04
C THR A 261 21.49 -81.71 78.96
N ALA A 262 20.97 -82.12 77.80
CA ALA A 262 20.49 -83.48 77.60
C ALA A 262 21.62 -84.52 77.74
N THR A 263 22.82 -84.24 77.24
CA THR A 263 23.97 -85.14 77.43
C THR A 263 24.41 -85.24 78.89
N ALA A 264 24.42 -84.12 79.63
CA ALA A 264 24.74 -84.11 81.05
C ALA A 264 23.71 -84.91 81.87
N LEU A 265 22.40 -84.72 81.61
CA LEU A 265 21.34 -85.50 82.25
C LEU A 265 21.43 -87.00 81.96
N ARG A 266 21.80 -87.38 80.73
CA ARG A 266 22.02 -88.81 80.39
C ARG A 266 23.16 -89.41 81.21
N ARG A 267 24.29 -88.70 81.34
CA ARG A 267 25.43 -89.14 82.17
C ARG A 267 25.05 -89.24 83.64
N GLU A 268 24.31 -88.27 84.16
CA GLU A 268 23.81 -88.29 85.54
C GLU A 268 22.91 -89.51 85.79
N VAL A 269 21.99 -89.80 84.88
CA VAL A 269 21.12 -90.99 84.97
C VAL A 269 21.94 -92.29 84.87
N GLU A 270 22.96 -92.35 84.02
CA GLU A 270 23.87 -93.49 83.92
C GLU A 270 24.66 -93.71 85.22
N ASN A 271 25.21 -92.65 85.80
CA ASN A 271 25.90 -92.69 87.09
C ASN A 271 24.97 -93.15 88.21
N GLN A 272 23.78 -92.56 88.33
CA GLN A 272 22.78 -92.97 89.32
C GLN A 272 22.36 -94.44 89.18
N ARG A 273 22.29 -94.95 87.95
CA ARG A 273 22.02 -96.38 87.70
C ARG A 273 23.19 -97.24 88.18
N ALA A 274 24.43 -96.86 87.88
CA ALA A 274 25.63 -97.56 88.35
C ALA A 274 25.72 -97.56 89.89
N ASP A 275 25.49 -96.41 90.53
CA ASP A 275 25.45 -96.29 91.99
C ASP A 275 24.36 -97.16 92.60
N ALA A 276 23.16 -97.17 92.01
CA ALA A 276 22.06 -98.02 92.46
C ALA A 276 22.37 -99.51 92.29
N GLU A 277 23.05 -99.92 91.20
CA GLU A 277 23.51 -101.28 90.99
C GLU A 277 24.57 -101.68 92.02
N GLN A 278 25.57 -100.82 92.26
CA GLN A 278 26.57 -101.03 93.28
C GLN A 278 25.95 -101.15 94.68
N ALA A 279 24.97 -100.29 95.02
CA ALA A 279 24.23 -100.37 96.28
C ALA A 279 23.43 -101.67 96.41
N ARG A 280 22.81 -102.15 95.32
CA ARG A 280 22.10 -103.45 95.30
C ARG A 280 23.03 -104.62 95.52
N THR A 281 24.19 -104.63 94.85
CA THR A 281 25.22 -105.66 95.01
C THR A 281 25.78 -105.64 96.43
N GLY A 282 26.14 -104.46 96.95
CA GLY A 282 26.59 -104.31 98.34
C GLY A 282 25.54 -104.77 99.36
N ALA A 283 24.26 -104.43 99.14
CA ALA A 283 23.18 -104.93 99.99
C ALA A 283 22.98 -106.45 99.88
N ALA A 284 23.22 -107.07 98.72
CA ALA A 284 23.19 -108.52 98.57
C ALA A 284 24.32 -109.18 99.36
N THR A 285 25.56 -108.67 99.26
CA THR A 285 26.71 -109.13 100.04
C THR A 285 26.45 -109.03 101.53
N VAL A 286 25.96 -107.88 102.03
CA VAL A 286 25.63 -107.72 103.46
C VAL A 286 24.55 -108.70 103.92
N ARG A 287 23.56 -109.01 103.06
CA ARG A 287 22.54 -110.03 103.37
C ARG A 287 23.14 -111.43 103.45
N GLU A 288 24.08 -111.77 102.57
CA GLU A 288 24.79 -113.05 102.57
C GLU A 288 25.68 -113.19 103.81
N GLU A 289 26.50 -112.18 104.12
CA GLU A 289 27.30 -112.12 105.35
C GLU A 289 26.43 -112.24 106.60
N LEU A 290 25.26 -111.59 106.63
CA LEU A 290 24.31 -111.71 107.73
C LEU A 290 23.69 -113.12 107.81
N ALA A 291 23.41 -113.77 106.68
CA ALA A 291 22.90 -115.13 106.63
C ALA A 291 23.95 -116.13 107.12
N GLU A 292 25.21 -115.97 106.70
CA GLU A 292 26.35 -116.76 107.18
C GLU A 292 26.59 -116.54 108.68
N ALA A 293 26.64 -115.29 109.14
CA ALA A 293 26.76 -114.98 110.56
C ALA A 293 25.63 -115.61 111.39
N ARG A 294 24.39 -115.61 110.88
CA ARG A 294 23.25 -116.30 111.51
C ARG A 294 23.42 -117.81 111.51
N ALA A 295 23.91 -118.42 110.43
CA ALA A 295 24.18 -119.84 110.34
C ALA A 295 25.29 -120.26 111.32
N THR A 296 26.40 -119.52 111.39
CA THR A 296 27.47 -119.72 112.37
C THR A 296 26.96 -119.54 113.80
N ALA A 297 26.13 -118.52 114.06
CA ALA A 297 25.49 -118.33 115.37
C ALA A 297 24.49 -119.44 115.73
N ALA A 298 23.89 -120.12 114.74
CA ALA A 298 23.03 -121.29 114.96
C ALA A 298 23.87 -122.55 115.21
N ALA A 299 24.93 -122.78 114.43
CA ALA A 299 25.85 -123.90 114.60
C ALA A 299 26.53 -123.87 115.97
N THR A 300 27.07 -122.72 116.37
CA THR A 300 27.65 -122.50 117.72
C THR A 300 26.62 -122.73 118.84
N ARG A 301 25.35 -122.34 118.63
CA ARG A 301 24.27 -122.67 119.58
C ARG A 301 24.03 -124.18 119.67
N SER A 302 23.93 -124.87 118.54
CA SER A 302 23.78 -126.33 118.52
C SER A 302 24.97 -127.05 119.15
N GLU A 303 26.20 -126.55 118.95
CA GLU A 303 27.41 -127.07 119.57
C GLU A 303 27.39 -126.84 121.09
N LEU A 304 26.98 -125.64 121.55
CA LEU A 304 26.76 -125.38 122.98
C LEU A 304 25.69 -126.29 123.58
N ASP A 305 24.59 -126.53 122.88
CA ASP A 305 23.54 -127.43 123.34
C ASP A 305 24.02 -128.90 123.38
N ARG A 306 24.85 -129.31 122.42
CA ARG A 306 25.52 -130.62 122.44
C ARG A 306 26.49 -130.74 123.62
N ILE A 307 27.35 -129.75 123.83
CA ILE A 307 28.26 -129.70 124.98
C ILE A 307 27.47 -129.75 126.29
N ARG A 308 26.33 -129.04 126.38
CA ARG A 308 25.44 -129.13 127.55
C ARG A 308 24.88 -130.54 127.73
N ALA A 309 24.42 -131.18 126.67
CA ALA A 309 23.88 -132.54 126.71
C ALA A 309 24.96 -133.56 127.10
N ASP A 310 26.17 -133.45 126.53
CA ASP A 310 27.32 -134.28 126.89
C ASP A 310 27.68 -134.08 128.37
N LEU A 311 27.69 -132.83 128.85
CA LEU A 311 27.96 -132.52 130.25
C LEU A 311 26.88 -133.05 131.20
N GLU A 312 25.61 -133.09 130.75
CA GLU A 312 24.51 -133.73 131.46
C GLU A 312 24.64 -135.26 131.45
N SER A 313 25.04 -135.87 130.33
CA SER A 313 25.34 -137.31 130.23
C SER A 313 26.47 -137.69 131.17
N VAL A 314 27.57 -136.93 131.19
CA VAL A 314 28.69 -137.15 132.10
C VAL A 314 28.25 -136.99 133.57
N ARG A 315 27.33 -136.07 133.87
CA ARG A 315 26.72 -135.98 135.21
C ARG A 315 25.89 -137.21 135.54
N GLN A 316 25.07 -137.69 134.61
CA GLN A 316 24.27 -138.90 134.79
C GLN A 316 25.13 -140.16 134.92
N GLU A 317 26.21 -140.30 134.15
CA GLU A 317 27.21 -141.36 134.28
C GLU A 317 27.91 -141.28 135.64
N ARG A 318 28.32 -140.08 136.05
CA ARG A 318 28.85 -139.86 137.41
C ARG A 318 27.84 -140.28 138.48
N ASP A 319 26.57 -139.92 138.33
CA ASP A 319 25.52 -140.26 139.29
C ASP A 319 25.20 -141.76 139.28
N ALA A 320 25.20 -142.38 138.10
CA ALA A 320 25.04 -143.82 137.93
C ALA A 320 26.22 -144.58 138.55
N HIS A 321 27.46 -144.14 138.34
CA HIS A 321 28.63 -144.68 139.02
C HIS A 321 28.58 -144.44 140.54
N ALA A 322 28.03 -143.32 140.99
CA ALA A 322 27.80 -143.08 142.42
C ALA A 322 26.77 -144.07 143.00
N VAL A 323 25.70 -144.36 142.26
CA VAL A 323 24.69 -145.37 142.61
C VAL A 323 25.27 -146.78 142.54
N GLU A 324 26.07 -147.11 141.54
CA GLU A 324 26.76 -148.40 141.39
C GLU A 324 27.76 -148.62 142.54
N LEU A 325 28.51 -147.57 142.91
CA LEU A 325 29.31 -147.56 144.15
C LEU A 325 28.46 -147.78 145.40
N GLN A 326 27.22 -147.26 145.43
CA GLN A 326 26.28 -147.45 146.54
C GLN A 326 25.70 -148.88 146.57
N GLN A 327 25.42 -149.46 145.40
CA GLN A 327 24.92 -150.83 145.23
C GLN A 327 26.01 -151.87 145.49
N LEU A 328 27.25 -151.63 145.08
CA LEU A 328 28.39 -152.48 145.44
C LEU A 328 28.66 -152.45 146.95
N ARG A 329 28.42 -151.30 147.61
CA ARG A 329 28.43 -151.20 149.08
C ARG A 329 27.27 -151.99 149.71
N ALA A 330 26.06 -151.90 149.16
CA ALA A 330 24.88 -152.62 149.67
C ALA A 330 24.88 -154.14 149.35
N ALA A 331 25.51 -154.57 148.26
CA ALA A 331 25.69 -155.98 147.90
C ALA A 331 26.80 -156.65 148.74
N GLY A 332 27.75 -155.85 149.24
CA GLY A 332 28.65 -156.27 150.32
C GLY A 332 27.91 -156.58 151.62
N ASP A 333 26.82 -155.86 151.92
CA ASP A 333 26.01 -156.04 153.13
C ASP A 333 24.99 -157.20 153.05
N ALA A 334 24.71 -157.75 151.85
CA ALA A 334 23.73 -158.84 151.67
C ALA A 334 24.35 -160.26 151.66
N GLY A 335 25.68 -160.38 151.66
CA GLY A 335 26.40 -161.66 151.71
C GLY A 335 26.63 -162.24 153.12
N ASP A 336 26.30 -161.50 154.18
CA ASP A 336 26.74 -161.79 155.56
C ASP A 336 25.61 -162.13 156.56
N THR A 337 24.36 -162.29 156.09
CA THR A 337 23.17 -162.48 156.97
C THR A 337 22.39 -163.79 156.78
N ALA A 338 23.03 -164.86 156.28
CA ALA A 338 22.45 -166.22 156.26
C ALA A 338 23.44 -167.33 156.69
N ARG A 339 24.38 -167.01 157.58
CA ARG A 339 25.04 -167.97 158.48
C ARG A 339 24.89 -167.54 159.94
N GLN A 340 23.93 -168.21 160.59
CA GLN A 340 23.85 -168.54 162.02
C GLN A 340 23.51 -167.46 163.06
N ARG A 341 22.39 -167.72 163.76
CA ARG A 341 22.23 -167.91 165.24
C ARG A 341 20.73 -168.15 165.49
N LEU A 342 20.21 -169.37 165.69
CA LEU A 342 20.34 -170.28 166.84
C LEU A 342 20.31 -169.54 168.19
N HIS A 343 19.16 -169.59 168.87
CA HIS A 343 18.92 -169.14 170.24
C HIS A 343 18.69 -170.36 171.16
N PRO A 344 19.08 -170.32 172.45
CA PRO A 344 19.40 -171.51 173.27
C PRO A 344 18.24 -172.22 173.98
N GLU A 345 16.98 -171.98 173.62
CA GLU A 345 15.84 -172.57 174.35
C GLU A 345 15.21 -173.82 173.69
N ASP A 346 15.53 -174.10 172.42
CA ASP A 346 15.06 -175.33 171.75
C ASP A 346 15.95 -176.58 172.03
N VAL A 347 17.04 -176.39 172.79
CA VAL A 347 17.87 -177.49 173.33
C VAL A 347 17.26 -178.10 174.60
N ALA A 348 16.31 -177.41 175.26
CA ALA A 348 15.59 -177.94 176.43
C ALA A 348 14.40 -178.86 176.05
N ALA A 349 13.83 -178.72 174.85
CA ALA A 349 12.75 -179.58 174.35
C ALA A 349 13.26 -180.92 173.79
N LEU A 350 14.48 -180.98 173.24
CA LEU A 350 15.11 -182.21 172.75
C LEU A 350 15.69 -183.11 173.86
N VAL A 351 15.88 -182.59 175.07
CA VAL A 351 16.21 -183.39 176.28
C VAL A 351 14.94 -183.96 176.96
N SER A 352 13.75 -183.47 176.58
CA SER A 352 12.47 -183.90 177.15
C SER A 352 11.77 -184.98 176.31
N ALA A 353 11.97 -185.01 174.98
CA ALA A 353 11.37 -186.02 174.09
C ALA A 353 12.19 -187.32 173.97
N LEU A 354 13.51 -187.29 174.20
CA LEU A 354 14.38 -188.49 174.31
C LEU A 354 14.24 -189.24 175.65
N ARG A 355 13.25 -188.86 176.47
CA ARG A 355 12.89 -189.55 177.72
C ARG A 355 11.52 -190.21 177.71
N GLN A 356 10.77 -190.18 176.61
CA GLN A 356 9.53 -190.96 176.47
C GLN A 356 9.12 -191.08 174.98
N GLN A 357 9.48 -192.23 174.40
CA GLN A 357 9.14 -192.82 173.08
C GLN A 357 10.14 -192.64 171.94
#